data_AF-A0A818UT43-F1
#
_entry.id   AF-A0A818UT43-F1
#
_cell.length_a   1.000
_cell.length_b   1.000
_cell.length_c   1.000
_cell.angle_alpha   90.00
_cell.angle_beta   90.00
_cell.angle_gamma   90.00
#
_symmetry.space_group_name_H-M   'P 1'
#
loop_
_entity.id
_entity.type
_entity.pdbx_description
1 polymer ?
#
loop_
_entity_poly.entity_id
_entity_poly.type
_entity_poly.pdbx_seq_one_letter_code
_entity_poly.pdbx_strand_id
1 'polypeptide(L)'
;MFNSIVQGHSATRDLPATSSPIVDYNHLNENELFFELIRDIANELNVDVACHKILTNVSILTNSDRGSLFLARGPKDARYLISKLFDVTAGSTLEQSLHKEDQQIIIPFGKGIAGHVALTREYINIPDAYEVMLF
;
A
#
# COMPACT_ATOMS: atom_id res chain seq x y z
N MET A 1 -0.30 -38.65 43.77
CA MET A 1 -1.09 -39.78 43.22
C MET A 1 -2.46 -39.23 42.86
N PHE A 2 -2.64 -38.74 41.64
CA PHE A 2 -2.73 -39.46 40.35
C PHE A 2 -4.20 -39.69 39.98
N ASN A 3 -4.56 -39.15 38.81
CA ASN A 3 -5.62 -39.56 37.88
C ASN A 3 -7.08 -39.31 38.29
N SER A 4 -8.00 -38.92 37.43
CA SER A 4 -8.04 -38.55 36.01
C SER A 4 -9.48 -38.06 35.73
N ILE A 5 -9.72 -37.55 34.51
CA ILE A 5 -11.01 -37.31 33.82
C ILE A 5 -11.25 -35.81 33.57
N VAL A 6 -10.56 -35.28 32.57
CA VAL A 6 -11.21 -34.64 31.41
C VAL A 6 -10.33 -34.94 30.19
N GLN A 7 -10.70 -35.95 29.41
CA GLN A 7 -10.29 -36.03 28.02
C GLN A 7 -11.15 -35.04 27.22
N GLY A 8 -10.49 -34.15 26.48
CA GLY A 8 -11.16 -33.17 25.64
C GLY A 8 -10.18 -32.56 24.65
N HIS A 9 -9.89 -33.31 23.59
CA HIS A 9 -9.53 -32.84 22.25
C HIS A 9 -8.91 -31.43 22.15
N SER A 10 -7.57 -31.33 22.25
CA SER A 10 -6.84 -30.21 21.66
C SER A 10 -6.73 -30.44 20.15
N ALA A 11 -7.85 -30.24 19.46
CA ALA A 11 -7.82 -30.01 18.02
C ALA A 11 -7.16 -28.65 17.80
N THR A 12 -5.97 -28.64 17.22
CA THR A 12 -5.40 -27.48 16.54
C THR A 12 -6.42 -27.05 15.48
N ARG A 13 -7.23 -26.04 15.79
CA ARG A 13 -8.00 -25.31 14.79
C ARG A 13 -7.01 -24.43 14.06
N ASP A 14 -6.41 -24.98 13.01
CA ASP A 14 -5.89 -24.18 11.91
C ASP A 14 -7.08 -23.39 11.36
N LEU A 15 -7.13 -22.11 11.71
CA LEU A 15 -8.04 -21.16 11.08
C LEU A 15 -7.62 -21.09 9.60
N PRO A 16 -8.49 -21.40 8.64
CA PRO A 16 -8.13 -21.19 7.24
C PRO A 16 -7.90 -19.69 7.07
N ALA A 17 -6.72 -19.33 6.58
CA ALA A 17 -6.49 -18.00 6.03
C ALA A 17 -7.60 -17.77 4.99
N THR A 18 -8.50 -16.82 5.26
CA THR A 18 -9.53 -16.41 4.32
C THR A 18 -8.80 -15.72 3.18
N SER A 19 -8.35 -16.49 2.19
CA SER A 19 -7.95 -15.93 0.91
C SER A 19 -9.22 -15.32 0.32
N SER A 20 -9.29 -13.99 0.30
CA SER A 20 -10.25 -13.29 -0.54
C SER A 20 -10.22 -13.95 -1.92
N PRO A 21 -11.38 -14.29 -2.51
CA PRO A 21 -11.39 -14.91 -3.83
C PRO A 21 -10.57 -14.04 -4.80
N ILE A 22 -9.72 -14.68 -5.61
CA ILE A 22 -8.99 -13.98 -6.67
C ILE A 22 -10.06 -13.42 -7.60
N VAL A 23 -10.33 -12.12 -7.49
CA VAL A 23 -11.30 -11.43 -8.33
C VAL A 23 -10.67 -11.28 -9.70
N ASP A 24 -11.25 -11.92 -10.71
CA ASP A 24 -10.80 -11.77 -12.09
C ASP A 24 -11.28 -10.44 -12.65
N TYR A 25 -10.40 -9.44 -12.57
CA TYR A 25 -10.68 -8.08 -13.05
C TYR A 25 -10.85 -8.00 -14.58
N ASN A 26 -10.47 -9.04 -15.34
CA ASN A 26 -10.46 -8.99 -16.81
C ASN A 26 -11.85 -9.11 -17.43
N HIS A 27 -12.87 -9.49 -16.66
CA HIS A 27 -14.23 -9.73 -17.15
C HIS A 27 -15.27 -8.72 -16.63
N LEU A 28 -14.83 -7.71 -15.86
CA LEU A 28 -15.70 -6.67 -15.33
C LEU A 28 -15.79 -5.50 -16.31
N ASN A 29 -16.96 -4.88 -16.43
CA ASN A 29 -17.03 -3.55 -17.05
C ASN A 29 -16.44 -2.48 -16.10
N GLU A 30 -16.15 -1.28 -16.61
CA GLU A 30 -15.46 -0.22 -15.85
C GLU A 30 -16.16 0.13 -14.53
N ASN A 31 -17.50 0.17 -14.51
CA ASN A 31 -18.27 0.50 -13.30
C ASN A 31 -18.19 -0.64 -12.27
N GLU A 32 -18.32 -1.89 -12.72
CA GLU A 32 -18.19 -3.07 -11.86
C GLU A 32 -16.79 -3.16 -11.25
N LEU A 33 -15.75 -2.95 -12.08
CA LEU A 33 -14.37 -2.89 -11.62
C LEU A 33 -14.23 -1.82 -10.53
N PHE A 34 -14.68 -0.59 -10.81
CA PHE A 34 -14.57 0.51 -9.85
C PHE A 34 -15.26 0.21 -8.51
N PHE A 35 -16.47 -0.36 -8.54
CA PHE A 35 -17.19 -0.74 -7.32
C PHE A 35 -16.49 -1.87 -6.54
N GLU A 36 -15.96 -2.88 -7.22
CA GLU A 36 -15.19 -3.95 -6.57
C GLU A 36 -13.91 -3.41 -5.92
N LEU A 37 -13.16 -2.53 -6.60
CA LEU A 37 -11.97 -1.89 -6.05
C LEU A 37 -12.29 -1.02 -4.83
N ILE A 38 -13.41 -0.28 -4.85
CA ILE A 38 -13.88 0.49 -3.68
C ILE A 38 -14.22 -0.45 -2.52
N ARG A 39 -14.96 -1.54 -2.79
CA ARG A 39 -15.41 -2.47 -1.74
C ARG A 39 -14.23 -3.17 -1.07
N ASP A 40 -13.21 -3.52 -1.84
CA ASP A 40 -12.00 -4.17 -1.32
C ASP A 40 -11.23 -3.27 -0.34
N ILE A 41 -11.23 -1.95 -0.58
CA ILE A 41 -10.60 -0.98 0.33
C ILE A 41 -11.52 -0.67 1.52
N ALA A 42 -12.82 -0.48 1.30
CA ALA A 42 -13.75 0.05 2.30
C ALA A 42 -13.91 -0.83 3.55
N ASN A 43 -13.66 -2.13 3.42
CA ASN A 43 -13.76 -3.09 4.53
C ASN A 43 -12.41 -3.36 5.22
N GLU A 44 -11.32 -2.74 4.76
CA GLU A 44 -9.99 -2.98 5.30
C GLU A 44 -9.69 -2.05 6.48
N LEU A 45 -9.50 -2.64 7.66
CA LEU A 45 -9.18 -1.91 8.90
C LEU A 45 -7.67 -1.78 9.12
N ASN A 46 -6.86 -2.65 8.52
CA ASN A 46 -5.42 -2.57 8.62
C ASN A 46 -4.91 -1.51 7.64
N VAL A 47 -4.36 -0.41 8.17
CA VAL A 47 -3.87 0.72 7.37
C VAL A 47 -2.79 0.30 6.38
N ASP A 48 -1.93 -0.68 6.70
CA ASP A 48 -0.88 -1.14 5.80
C ASP A 48 -1.48 -1.89 4.61
N VAL A 49 -2.44 -2.78 4.89
CA VAL A 49 -3.17 -3.52 3.85
C VAL A 49 -4.02 -2.56 3.00
N ALA A 50 -4.71 -1.61 3.62
CA ALA A 50 -5.51 -0.61 2.92
C ALA A 50 -4.64 0.25 2.00
N CYS A 51 -3.48 0.72 2.48
CA CYS A 51 -2.53 1.48 1.66
C CYS A 51 -2.04 0.66 0.46
N HIS A 52 -1.75 -0.62 0.65
CA HIS A 52 -1.29 -1.49 -0.44
C HIS A 52 -2.40 -1.70 -1.47
N LYS A 53 -3.62 -2.05 -1.03
CA LYS A 53 -4.80 -2.16 -1.90
C LYS A 53 -5.06 -0.88 -2.69
N ILE A 54 -5.04 0.28 -2.04
CA ILE A 54 -5.21 1.57 -2.71
C ILE A 54 -4.19 1.74 -3.83
N LEU A 55 -2.91 1.47 -3.54
CA LEU A 55 -1.84 1.70 -4.53
C LEU A 55 -1.88 0.67 -5.65
N THR A 56 -2.17 -0.61 -5.36
CA THR A 56 -2.41 -1.65 -6.38
C THR A 56 -3.59 -1.27 -7.28
N ASN A 57 -4.70 -0.80 -6.70
CA ASN A 57 -5.89 -0.38 -7.45
C ASN A 57 -5.60 0.83 -8.36
N VAL A 58 -4.85 1.81 -7.86
CA VAL A 58 -4.37 2.95 -8.68
C VAL A 58 -3.50 2.45 -9.83
N SER A 59 -2.59 1.50 -9.59
CA SER A 59 -1.74 0.96 -10.65
C SER A 59 -2.55 0.25 -11.75
N ILE A 60 -3.57 -0.52 -11.36
CA ILE A 60 -4.48 -1.20 -12.30
C ILE A 60 -5.26 -0.17 -13.13
N LEU A 61 -5.87 0.83 -12.47
CA LEU A 61 -6.70 1.84 -13.13
C LEU A 61 -5.92 2.77 -14.05
N THR A 62 -4.65 3.03 -13.74
CA THR A 62 -3.80 3.95 -14.52
C THR A 62 -2.85 3.23 -15.48
N ASN A 63 -2.82 1.89 -15.46
CA ASN A 63 -1.86 1.06 -16.17
C ASN A 63 -0.40 1.49 -15.92
N SER A 64 -0.07 1.86 -14.68
CA SER A 64 1.28 2.24 -14.28
C SER A 64 2.14 1.00 -14.02
N ASP A 65 3.43 1.04 -14.37
CA ASP A 65 4.36 -0.04 -14.02
C ASP A 65 4.45 -0.21 -12.49
N ARG A 66 4.72 0.91 -11.77
CA ARG A 66 4.97 0.89 -10.31
C ARG A 66 4.47 2.14 -9.62
N GLY A 67 4.12 1.98 -8.34
CA GLY A 67 3.75 3.06 -7.43
C GLY A 67 4.55 3.04 -6.13
N SER A 68 4.62 4.18 -5.45
CA SER A 68 5.18 4.27 -4.09
C SER A 68 4.37 5.25 -3.26
N LEU A 69 4.26 4.98 -1.96
CA LEU A 69 3.49 5.79 -1.01
C LEU A 69 4.41 6.34 0.08
N PHE A 70 4.38 7.65 0.25
CA PHE A 70 5.12 8.37 1.27
C PHE A 70 4.17 9.04 2.26
N LEU A 71 4.53 9.02 3.55
CA LEU A 71 3.78 9.70 4.60
C LEU A 71 4.55 10.90 5.12
N ALA A 72 3.87 12.02 5.32
CA ALA A 72 4.45 13.18 5.98
C ALA A 72 4.60 12.94 7.50
N ARG A 73 5.76 13.30 8.04
CA ARG A 73 6.14 13.22 9.46
C ARG A 73 6.84 14.50 9.90
N GLY A 74 7.01 14.66 11.21
CA GLY A 74 7.69 15.79 11.83
C GLY A 74 6.78 16.99 12.13
N PRO A 75 7.30 17.98 12.88
CA PRO A 75 6.59 19.21 13.22
C PRO A 75 6.45 20.12 11.99
N LYS A 76 5.55 21.11 12.06
CA LYS A 76 5.15 21.95 10.91
C LYS A 76 6.33 22.63 10.20
N ASP A 77 7.36 23.00 10.94
CA ASP A 77 8.58 23.69 10.53
C ASP A 77 9.72 22.76 10.09
N ALA A 78 9.62 21.46 10.36
CA ALA A 78 10.62 20.46 9.97
C ALA A 78 9.96 19.17 9.44
N ARG A 79 9.02 19.33 8.49
CA ARG A 79 8.34 18.18 7.87
C ARG A 79 9.23 17.46 6.86
N TYR A 80 9.11 16.15 6.86
CA TYR A 80 9.75 15.25 5.92
C TYR A 80 8.79 14.14 5.51
N LEU A 81 9.05 13.52 4.38
CA LEU A 81 8.36 12.34 3.90
C LEU A 81 9.13 11.09 4.32
N ILE A 82 8.40 10.03 4.64
CA ILE A 82 8.94 8.70 4.90
C ILE A 82 8.23 7.69 4.01
N SER A 83 8.98 6.84 3.29
CA SER A 83 8.38 5.80 2.46
C SER A 83 7.66 4.78 3.34
N LYS A 84 6.37 4.57 3.10
CA LYS A 84 5.62 3.48 3.73
C LYS A 84 5.55 2.25 2.82
N LEU A 85 5.23 2.48 1.55
CA LEU A 85 5.26 1.46 0.51
C LEU A 85 6.18 1.93 -0.60
N PHE A 86 6.95 1.01 -1.16
CA PHE A 86 7.82 1.29 -2.30
C PHE A 86 7.73 0.15 -3.30
N ASP A 87 7.91 0.49 -4.58
CA ASP A 87 7.96 -0.49 -5.67
C ASP A 87 6.71 -1.40 -5.79
N VAL A 88 5.52 -0.86 -5.45
CA VAL A 88 4.26 -1.59 -5.57
C VAL A 88 3.89 -1.76 -7.03
N THR A 89 3.60 -2.99 -7.43
CA THR A 89 3.13 -3.34 -8.78
C THR A 89 1.72 -3.97 -8.68
N ALA A 90 1.08 -4.22 -9.83
CA ALA A 90 -0.21 -4.91 -9.85
C ALA A 90 -0.16 -6.34 -9.25
N GLY A 91 1.02 -6.96 -9.18
CA GLY A 91 1.21 -8.33 -8.68
C GLY A 91 2.09 -8.46 -7.44
N SER A 92 2.54 -7.36 -6.84
CA SER A 92 3.38 -7.41 -5.63
C SER A 92 2.56 -7.79 -4.40
N THR A 93 3.19 -8.43 -3.42
CA THR A 93 2.60 -8.62 -2.09
C THR A 93 2.88 -7.44 -1.17
N LEU A 94 2.10 -7.34 -0.08
CA LEU A 94 2.32 -6.32 0.94
C LEU A 94 3.73 -6.43 1.53
N GLU A 95 4.17 -7.64 1.85
CA GLU A 95 5.47 -7.90 2.49
C GLU A 95 6.65 -7.49 1.61
N GLN A 96 6.52 -7.63 0.29
CA GLN A 96 7.54 -7.22 -0.68
C GLN A 96 7.66 -5.69 -0.77
N SER A 97 6.56 -4.98 -0.53
CA SER A 97 6.45 -3.55 -0.80
C SER A 97 6.52 -2.69 0.46
N LEU A 98 6.28 -3.27 1.63
CA LEU A 98 6.24 -2.56 2.90
C LEU A 98 7.64 -2.26 3.43
N HIS A 99 7.96 -0.97 3.55
CA HIS A 99 9.23 -0.52 4.10
C HIS A 99 9.19 -0.49 5.63
N LYS A 100 10.05 -1.29 6.24
CA LYS A 100 10.36 -1.25 7.68
C LYS A 100 11.29 -0.09 8.00
N GLU A 101 11.47 0.21 9.30
CA GLU A 101 12.24 1.38 9.77
C GLU A 101 13.65 1.49 9.17
N ASP A 102 14.32 0.36 8.95
CA ASP A 102 15.67 0.27 8.39
C ASP A 102 15.73 0.43 6.86
N GLN A 103 14.58 0.34 6.17
CA GLN A 103 14.45 0.44 4.72
C GLN A 103 13.84 1.77 4.27
N GLN A 104 13.42 2.60 5.23
CA GLN A 104 12.68 3.82 4.96
C GLN A 104 13.51 4.87 4.22
N ILE A 105 13.02 5.29 3.07
CA ILE A 105 13.52 6.44 2.32
C ILE A 105 12.95 7.69 2.98
N ILE A 106 13.84 8.61 3.36
CA ILE A 106 13.47 9.88 4.01
C ILE A 106 13.76 11.03 3.03
N ILE A 107 12.74 11.84 2.75
CA ILE A 107 12.83 12.95 1.80
C ILE A 107 12.38 14.25 2.50
N PRO A 108 13.25 15.25 2.65
CA PRO A 108 12.84 16.56 3.16
C PRO A 108 11.81 17.24 2.25
N PHE A 109 10.92 18.05 2.82
CA PHE A 109 10.03 18.88 2.00
C PHE A 109 10.86 19.84 1.13
N GLY A 110 10.44 20.03 -0.12
CA GLY A 110 11.14 20.84 -1.12
C GLY A 110 12.38 20.20 -1.74
N LYS A 111 12.63 18.90 -1.53
CA LYS A 111 13.75 18.16 -2.14
C LYS A 111 13.27 17.02 -3.02
N GLY A 112 13.75 16.98 -4.26
CA GLY A 112 13.29 16.02 -5.26
C GLY A 112 11.81 16.18 -5.60
N ILE A 113 11.31 15.34 -6.51
CA ILE A 113 9.92 15.42 -7.02
C ILE A 113 8.90 15.28 -5.87
N ALA A 114 9.04 14.24 -5.05
CA ALA A 114 8.10 13.98 -3.96
C ALA A 114 8.14 15.11 -2.90
N GLY A 115 9.34 15.60 -2.55
CA GLY A 115 9.47 16.71 -1.61
C GLY A 115 8.90 18.02 -2.17
N HIS A 116 9.06 18.28 -3.47
CA HIS A 116 8.46 19.44 -4.12
C HIS A 116 6.93 19.40 -4.04
N VAL A 117 6.30 18.30 -4.45
CA VAL A 117 4.84 18.11 -4.36
C VAL A 117 4.36 18.27 -2.91
N ALA A 118 5.11 17.72 -1.94
CA ALA A 118 4.75 17.86 -0.53
C ALA A 118 4.82 19.31 -0.02
N LEU A 119 5.75 20.12 -0.57
CA LEU A 119 5.89 21.54 -0.23
C LEU A 119 4.81 22.39 -0.90
N THR A 120 4.59 22.23 -2.21
CA THR A 120 3.67 23.06 -3.00
C THR A 120 2.21 22.65 -2.84
N ARG A 121 1.95 21.36 -2.55
CA ARG A 121 0.63 20.73 -2.57
C ARG A 121 -0.05 20.74 -3.93
N GLU A 122 0.74 20.87 -4.98
CA GLU A 122 0.28 20.83 -6.36
C GLU A 122 0.68 19.49 -6.98
N TYR A 123 -0.23 18.87 -7.74
CA TYR A 123 0.10 17.67 -8.49
C TYR A 123 1.02 18.04 -9.66
N ILE A 124 1.86 17.09 -10.07
CA ILE A 124 2.73 17.25 -11.23
C ILE A 124 2.59 16.02 -12.13
N ASN A 125 2.50 16.25 -13.44
CA ASN A 125 2.63 15.21 -14.45
C ASN A 125 3.94 15.47 -15.20
N ILE A 126 4.85 14.50 -15.18
CA ILE A 126 6.19 14.63 -15.73
C ILE A 126 6.29 13.66 -16.92
N PRO A 127 6.21 14.14 -18.17
CA PRO A 127 6.31 13.26 -19.35
C PRO A 127 7.71 12.62 -19.50
N ASP A 128 8.76 13.34 -19.10
CA ASP A 128 10.14 12.86 -19.09
C ASP A 128 10.85 13.31 -17.80
N ALA A 129 11.24 12.34 -16.97
CA ALA A 129 11.90 12.60 -15.69
C ALA A 129 13.36 13.04 -15.84
N TYR A 130 14.02 12.78 -16.97
CA TYR A 130 15.42 13.15 -17.20
C TYR A 130 15.57 14.62 -17.60
N GLU A 131 14.53 15.22 -18.17
CA GLU A 131 14.50 16.63 -18.56
C GLU A 131 14.15 17.56 -17.37
N VAL A 132 13.81 17.00 -16.21
CA VAL A 132 13.52 17.78 -15.00
C VAL A 132 14.82 18.28 -14.38
N MET A 133 15.25 19.47 -14.82
CA MET A 133 16.34 20.21 -14.18
C MET A 133 15.86 20.82 -12.84
N LEU A 134 15.96 20.00 -11.79
CA LEU A 134 15.94 20.31 -10.36
C LEU A 134 14.59 20.48 -9.63
N PHE A 135 14.45 19.58 -8.65
CA PHE A 135 13.98 19.81 -7.28
C PHE A 135 14.96 19.17 -6.30
#